data_AF-A0A4Y9IVC4-F1
#
_entry.id   AF-A0A4Y9IVC4-F1
#
_cell.length_a   1.000
_cell.length_b   1.000
_cell.length_c   1.000
_cell.angle_alpha   90.00
_cell.angle_beta   90.00
_cell.angle_gamma   90.00
#
_symmetry.space_group_name_H-M   'P 1'
#
loop_
_entity.id
_entity.type
_entity.pdbx_description
1 polymer ?
#
loop_
_entity_poly.entity_id
_entity_poly.type
_entity_poly.pdbx_seq_one_letter_code
_entity_poly.pdbx_strand_id
1 'polypeptide(L)' 'MKMTLKMLRARDNLTQKEAAHLIGISPDTWSKWENAKSFPDVQKLKVIEEKFNIKYDDIIFLSRITV' A
#
# COMPACT_ATOMS: atom_id res chain seq x y z
N MET A 1 -10.98 -3.20 -9.81
CA MET A 1 -9.70 -3.36 -10.55
C MET A 1 -8.64 -3.50 -9.49
N LYS A 2 -7.84 -4.55 -9.51
CA LYS A 2 -6.85 -4.79 -8.45
C LYS A 2 -5.55 -4.01 -8.69
N MET A 3 -4.97 -3.40 -7.66
CA MET A 3 -3.79 -2.54 -7.72
C MET A 3 -2.79 -2.87 -6.62
N THR A 4 -1.49 -2.71 -6.88
CA THR A 4 -0.45 -2.78 -5.83
C THR A 4 -0.33 -1.44 -5.09
N LEU A 5 0.31 -1.42 -3.91
CA LEU A 5 0.62 -0.17 -3.20
C LEU A 5 1.44 0.81 -4.04
N LYS A 6 2.38 0.30 -4.85
CA LYS A 6 3.15 1.11 -5.79
C LYS A 6 2.26 1.77 -6.85
N MET A 7 1.27 1.06 -7.36
CA MET A 7 0.30 1.61 -8.31
C MET A 7 -0.58 2.67 -7.66
N LEU A 8 -1.00 2.47 -6.41
CA LEU A 8 -1.81 3.46 -5.67
C LEU A 8 -1.05 4.78 -5.50
N ARG A 9 0.20 4.74 -5.02
CA ARG A 9 0.97 5.98 -4.88
C ARG A 9 1.25 6.63 -6.24
N ALA A 10 1.50 5.84 -7.29
CA ALA A 10 1.78 6.36 -8.63
C ALA A 10 0.56 7.02 -9.26
N ARG A 11 -0.64 6.46 -9.06
CA ARG A 11 -1.93 7.05 -9.47
C ARG A 11 -2.10 8.45 -8.89
N ASP A 12 -1.66 8.63 -7.65
CA ASP A 12 -1.83 9.88 -6.90
C ASP A 12 -0.56 10.78 -6.98
N ASN A 13 0.39 10.45 -7.85
CA ASN A 13 1.69 11.15 -8.03
C ASN A 13 2.53 11.31 -6.75
N LEU A 14 2.46 10.33 -5.85
CA LEU A 14 3.18 10.33 -4.57
C LEU A 14 4.47 9.52 -4.64
N THR A 15 5.51 10.03 -4.00
CA THR A 15 6.70 9.26 -3.61
C THR A 15 6.38 8.29 -2.48
N GLN A 16 7.26 7.31 -2.22
CA GLN A 16 7.10 6.40 -1.07
C GLN A 16 7.07 7.17 0.27
N LYS A 17 7.86 8.25 0.38
CA LYS A 17 7.90 9.09 1.59
C LYS A 17 6.57 9.80 1.82
N GLU A 18 5.99 10.39 0.77
CA GLU A 18 4.70 11.09 0.86
C GLU A 18 3.55 10.12 1.16
N ALA A 19 3.52 8.97 0.50
CA ALA A 19 2.52 7.94 0.77
C ALA A 19 2.61 7.41 2.21
N ALA A 20 3.83 7.20 2.74
CA ALA A 20 4.04 6.81 4.13
C ALA A 20 3.54 7.87 5.11
N HIS A 21 3.88 9.14 4.86
CA HIS A 21 3.42 10.26 5.69
C HIS A 21 1.90 10.42 5.67
N LEU A 22 1.27 10.22 4.50
CA LEU A 22 -0.19 10.32 4.32
C LEU A 22 -0.98 9.39 5.26
N ILE A 23 -0.43 8.21 5.57
CA ILE A 23 -1.06 7.21 6.44
C ILE A 23 -0.36 7.06 7.81
N GLY A 24 0.54 7.99 8.14
CA GLY A 24 1.23 8.06 9.43
C GLY A 24 2.10 6.83 9.72
N ILE A 25 2.95 6.44 8.78
CA ILE A 25 3.98 5.38 8.97
C ILE A 25 5.35 5.86 8.47
N SER A 26 6.40 5.09 8.74
CA SER A 26 7.73 5.37 8.21
C SER A 26 7.84 5.02 6.72
N PRO A 27 8.67 5.74 5.93
CA PRO A 27 8.94 5.39 4.53
C PRO A 27 9.49 3.97 4.36
N ASP A 28 10.26 3.48 5.34
CA ASP A 28 10.77 2.11 5.37
C ASP A 28 9.64 1.07 5.50
N THR A 29 8.66 1.34 6.37
CA THR A 29 7.46 0.49 6.51
C THR A 29 6.68 0.41 5.19
N TRP A 30 6.47 1.55 4.53
CA TRP A 30 5.79 1.58 3.22
C TRP A 30 6.56 0.78 2.17
N SER A 31 7.89 0.96 2.10
CA SER A 31 8.76 0.20 1.19
C SER A 31 8.70 -1.31 1.46
N LYS A 32 8.70 -1.74 2.72
CA LYS A 32 8.54 -3.16 3.08
C LYS A 32 7.23 -3.74 2.60
N TRP A 33 6.14 -2.98 2.66
CA TRP A 33 4.83 -3.41 2.16
C TRP A 33 4.81 -3.52 0.64
N GLU A 34 5.39 -2.55 -0.09
CA GLU A 34 5.51 -2.61 -1.56
C GLU A 34 6.33 -3.83 -2.02
N ASN A 35 7.28 -4.29 -1.21
CA ASN A 35 8.17 -5.41 -1.50
C ASN A 35 7.74 -6.73 -0.81
N ALA A 36 6.51 -6.81 -0.28
CA ALA A 36 5.96 -7.98 0.40
C ALA A 36 6.84 -8.53 1.56
N LYS A 37 7.64 -7.67 2.20
CA LYS A 37 8.49 -8.03 3.35
C LYS A 37 7.74 -8.02 4.67
N SER A 38 6.71 -7.17 4.76
CA SER A 38 5.74 -7.14 5.85
C SER A 38 4.40 -6.66 5.29
N PHE A 39 3.35 -6.70 6.11
CA PHE A 39 2.00 -6.33 5.68
C PHE A 39 1.35 -5.39 6.71
N PRO A 40 0.45 -4.50 6.27
CA PRO A 40 -0.32 -3.65 7.16
C PRO A 40 -1.26 -4.49 8.04
N ASP A 41 -1.48 -4.03 9.27
CA ASP A 41 -2.54 -4.56 10.13
C ASP A 41 -3.93 -4.00 9.74
N VAL A 42 -4.97 -4.47 10.42
CA VAL A 42 -6.36 -4.06 10.16
C VAL A 42 -6.58 -2.55 10.33
N GLN A 43 -5.87 -1.90 11.27
CA GLN A 43 -6.01 -0.45 11.48
C GLN A 43 -5.39 0.31 10.31
N LYS A 44 -4.21 -0.11 9.85
CA LYS A 44 -3.53 0.50 8.69
C LYS A 44 -4.24 0.23 7.38
N LEU A 45 -4.88 -0.93 7.22
CA LEU A 45 -5.71 -1.22 6.07
C LEU A 45 -6.86 -0.21 5.94
N LYS A 46 -7.60 0.05 7.02
CA LYS A 46 -8.69 1.05 7.00
C LYS A 46 -8.19 2.44 6.58
N VAL A 47 -7.03 2.86 7.10
CA VAL A 47 -6.43 4.15 6.71
C VAL A 47 -6.05 4.16 5.22
N ILE A 48 -5.52 3.07 4.68
CA ILE A 48 -5.23 2.96 3.24
C ILE A 48 -6.52 3.06 2.43
N GLU A 49 -7.58 2.35 2.84
CA GLU A 49 -8.88 2.39 2.16
C GLU A 49 -9.44 3.80 2.10
N GLU A 50 -9.41 4.53 3.22
CA GLU A 50 -9.88 5.91 3.33
C GLU A 50 -9.01 6.89 2.51
N LYS A 51 -7.68 6.81 2.62
CA LYS A 51 -6.78 7.79 1.99
C LYS A 51 -6.63 7.59 0.49
N PHE A 52 -6.66 6.35 0.02
CA PHE A 52 -6.53 6.03 -1.41
C PHE A 52 -7.87 5.73 -2.08
N ASN A 53 -8.99 5.83 -1.35
CA ASN A 53 -10.34 5.53 -1.86
C ASN A 53 -10.38 4.19 -2.62
N ILE A 54 -9.94 3.14 -1.96
CA ILE A 54 -9.87 1.77 -2.49
C ILE A 54 -10.37 0.78 -1.44
N LYS A 55 -10.85 -0.38 -1.86
CA LYS A 55 -11.20 -1.48 -0.95
C LYS A 55 -10.00 -2.40 -0.74
N TYR A 56 -9.84 -2.95 0.45
CA TYR A 56 -8.79 -3.92 0.76
C TYR A 56 -8.75 -5.09 -0.25
N ASP A 57 -9.91 -5.63 -0.64
CA ASP A 57 -10.02 -6.72 -1.63
C ASP A 57 -9.42 -6.39 -3.02
N ASP A 58 -9.31 -5.10 -3.32
CA ASP A 58 -8.70 -4.58 -4.55
C ASP A 58 -7.18 -4.32 -4.40
N ILE A 59 -6.58 -4.51 -3.22
CA ILE A 59 -5.14 -4.32 -2.99
C ILE A 59 -4.38 -5.65 -3.19
N ILE A 60 -3.37 -5.62 -4.05
CA ILE A 60 -2.46 -6.75 -4.30
C ILE A 60 -1.19 -6.56 -3.47
N PHE A 61 -1.03 -7.39 -2.45
CA PHE A 61 0.18 -7.43 -1.61
C PHE A 61 1.21 -8.47 -2.05
N LEU A 62 0.79 -9.50 -2.78
CA LEU A 62 1.66 -10.58 -3.25
C LEU A 62 1.69 -10.59 -4.76
N SER A 63 2.87 -10.42 -5.36
CA SER A 63 3.11 -10.82 -6.75
C SER A 63 3.09 -12.34 -6.80
N ARG A 64 2.21 -12.95 -7.61
CA ARG A 64 2.03 -14.41 -7.72
C ARG A 64 3.39 -15.14 -7.71
N ILE A 65 3.70 -15.82 -6.61
CA ILE A 65 4.66 -16.93 -6.61
C ILE A 65 3.79 -18.17 -6.62
N THR A 66 3.55 -18.73 -7.81
CA THR A 66 3.17 -20.13 -8.01
C THR A 66 3.13 -20.41 -9.50
N VAL A 67 4.22 -20.99 -10.00
CA VAL A 67 4.20 -22.25 -10.77
C VAL A 67 5.27 -23.16 -10.18
#